data_AF-A0A679JJ07-F1
#
_entry.id   AF-A0A679JJ07-F1
#
_cell.length_a   1.000
_cell.length_b   1.000
_cell.length_c   1.000
_cell.angle_alpha   90.00
_cell.angle_beta   90.00
_cell.angle_gamma   90.00
#
_symmetry.space_group_name_H-M   'P 1'
#
loop_
_entity.id
_entity.type
_entity.pdbx_description
1 polymer ?
#
loop_
_entity_poly.entity_id
_entity_poly.type
_entity_poly.pdbx_seq_one_letter_code
_entity_poly.pdbx_strand_id
1 'polypeptide(L)'
;MGQRHTHETRSDIDAPLLSTLIAEQSGLVAYATQILHDRSAAEDVVQEVVLKLCEEPAADLRRGRRIEAPVPYLRRMVRNAAIDWARRTLRERCRFVPDELAEAVAAPCACPQDRLEQCQALKAALAALETTSERTRRVFLAHRIDGVPQTVLARENGVSPTLVNFMIRDGTALCRSAAA
;
A
#
# COMPACT_ATOMS: atom_id res chain seq x y z
N MET A 1 -18.64 -41.02 -11.67
CA MET A 1 -17.44 -40.74 -12.50
C MET A 1 -16.97 -39.34 -12.13
N GLY A 2 -15.95 -39.26 -11.29
CA GLY A 2 -15.59 -38.06 -10.52
C GLY A 2 -14.76 -37.04 -11.29
N GLN A 3 -15.09 -35.77 -11.05
CA GLN A 3 -14.46 -34.57 -11.57
C GLN A 3 -12.96 -34.56 -11.22
N ARG A 4 -12.11 -34.73 -12.24
CA ARG A 4 -10.74 -34.19 -12.29
C ARG A 4 -10.83 -32.94 -13.17
N HIS A 5 -9.87 -32.01 -13.09
CA HIS A 5 -9.79 -30.70 -13.81
C HIS A 5 -10.23 -29.46 -13.01
N THR A 6 -9.53 -29.09 -11.92
CA THR A 6 -9.43 -27.67 -11.46
C THR A 6 -8.16 -27.37 -10.63
N HIS A 7 -7.36 -28.37 -10.25
CA HIS A 7 -6.26 -28.19 -9.30
C HIS A 7 -4.91 -27.81 -9.92
N GLU A 8 -4.73 -28.03 -11.22
CA GLU A 8 -3.42 -27.95 -11.88
C GLU A 8 -3.04 -26.50 -12.24
N THR A 9 -4.03 -25.65 -12.55
CA THR A 9 -3.82 -24.22 -12.85
C THR A 9 -3.67 -23.36 -11.59
N ARG A 10 -4.04 -23.91 -10.43
CA ARG A 10 -4.09 -23.21 -9.13
C ARG A 10 -2.69 -22.91 -8.56
N SER A 11 -1.69 -23.74 -8.88
CA SER A 11 -0.33 -23.60 -8.35
C SER A 11 0.56 -22.63 -9.15
N ASP A 12 0.27 -22.45 -10.45
CA ASP A 12 1.19 -21.79 -11.39
C ASP A 12 1.18 -20.25 -11.29
N ILE A 13 0.09 -19.65 -10.78
CA ILE A 13 -0.04 -18.18 -10.67
C ILE A 13 0.43 -17.66 -9.29
N ASP A 14 0.33 -18.49 -8.26
CA ASP A 14 0.68 -18.11 -6.88
C ASP A 14 2.19 -18.25 -6.62
N ALA A 15 2.84 -19.25 -7.23
CA ALA A 15 4.29 -19.46 -7.18
C ALA A 15 5.14 -18.24 -7.62
N PRO A 16 4.84 -17.53 -8.73
CA PRO A 16 5.61 -16.35 -9.12
C PRO A 16 5.38 -15.14 -8.19
N LEU A 17 4.20 -14.99 -7.59
CA LEU A 17 3.93 -13.88 -6.67
C LEU A 17 4.61 -14.10 -5.32
N LEU A 18 4.54 -15.34 -4.80
CA LEU A 18 5.21 -15.73 -3.56
C LEU A 18 6.73 -15.65 -3.70
N SER A 19 7.30 -16.12 -4.81
CA SER A 19 8.74 -16.01 -5.06
C SER A 19 9.19 -14.55 -5.20
N THR A 20 8.39 -13.69 -5.83
CA THR A 20 8.64 -12.24 -5.88
C THR A 20 8.60 -11.61 -4.47
N LEU A 21 7.64 -12.01 -3.63
CA LEU A 21 7.55 -11.52 -2.25
C LEU A 21 8.80 -11.89 -1.46
N ILE A 22 9.19 -13.17 -1.50
CA ILE A 22 10.38 -13.66 -0.79
C ILE A 22 11.63 -12.89 -1.24
N ALA A 23 11.79 -12.64 -2.54
CA ALA A 23 12.90 -11.85 -3.07
C ALA A 23 12.91 -10.39 -2.58
N GLU A 24 11.73 -9.76 -2.47
CA GLU A 24 11.56 -8.34 -2.11
C GLU A 24 11.23 -8.12 -0.62
N GLN A 25 11.33 -9.17 0.22
CA GLN A 25 10.83 -9.14 1.59
C GLN A 25 11.42 -7.99 2.41
N SER A 26 12.72 -7.77 2.33
CA SER A 26 13.41 -6.69 3.05
C SER A 26 12.87 -5.30 2.67
N GLY A 27 12.60 -5.07 1.38
CA GLY A 27 12.03 -3.84 0.86
C GLY A 27 10.56 -3.65 1.26
N LEU A 28 9.79 -4.73 1.31
CA LEU A 28 8.40 -4.72 1.77
C LEU A 28 8.30 -4.44 3.28
N VAL A 29 9.19 -5.02 4.09
CA VAL A 29 9.24 -4.73 5.52
C VAL A 29 9.69 -3.28 5.74
N ALA A 30 10.73 -2.79 5.05
CA ALA A 30 11.14 -1.39 5.15
C ALA A 30 9.98 -0.44 4.79
N TYR A 31 9.20 -0.79 3.75
CA TYR A 31 8.02 -0.03 3.36
C TYR A 31 6.91 -0.06 4.42
N ALA A 32 6.64 -1.22 5.04
CA ALA A 32 5.69 -1.32 6.15
C ALA A 32 6.18 -0.58 7.41
N THR A 33 7.48 -0.60 7.70
CA THR A 33 8.08 0.16 8.81
C THR A 33 7.87 1.67 8.63
N GLN A 34 7.90 2.19 7.39
CA GLN A 34 7.57 3.60 7.13
C GLN A 34 6.10 3.94 7.44
N ILE A 35 5.20 2.97 7.45
CA ILE A 35 3.77 3.15 7.73
C ILE A 35 3.48 2.98 9.23
N LEU A 36 4.10 1.97 9.84
CA LEU A 36 3.82 1.57 11.23
C LEU A 36 4.71 2.26 12.25
N HIS A 37 5.86 2.79 11.82
CA HIS A 37 6.94 3.28 12.69
C HIS A 37 7.47 2.23 13.69
N ASP A 38 7.23 0.94 13.42
CA ASP A 38 7.66 -0.20 14.22
C ASP A 38 8.14 -1.31 13.26
N ARG A 39 9.37 -1.78 13.48
CA ARG A 39 9.99 -2.81 12.65
C ARG A 39 9.41 -4.19 12.91
N SER A 40 9.16 -4.55 14.15
CA SER A 40 8.61 -5.85 14.52
C SER A 40 7.18 -6.01 13.99
N ALA A 41 6.35 -4.97 14.19
CA ALA A 41 5.00 -4.95 13.64
C ALA A 41 4.99 -5.01 12.10
N ALA A 42 5.99 -4.41 11.44
CA ALA A 42 6.14 -4.47 9.99
C ALA A 42 6.50 -5.88 9.49
N GLU A 43 7.34 -6.61 10.24
CA GLU A 43 7.68 -8.01 9.93
C GLU A 43 6.44 -8.91 10.06
N ASP A 44 5.67 -8.75 11.15
CA ASP A 44 4.42 -9.47 11.36
C ASP A 44 3.42 -9.22 10.23
N VAL A 45 3.28 -7.96 9.80
CA VAL A 45 2.38 -7.59 8.70
C VAL A 45 2.80 -8.22 7.38
N VAL A 46 4.09 -8.22 7.06
CA VAL A 46 4.58 -8.86 5.82
C VAL A 46 4.39 -10.38 5.90
N GLN A 47 4.59 -10.98 7.08
CA GLN A 47 4.36 -12.40 7.30
C GLN A 47 2.86 -12.75 7.19
N GLU A 48 1.95 -11.90 7.67
CA GLU A 48 0.51 -12.05 7.48
C GLU A 48 0.16 -12.03 5.98
N VAL A 49 0.83 -11.20 5.17
CA VAL A 49 0.64 -11.18 3.71
C VAL A 49 1.17 -12.46 3.06
N VAL A 50 2.31 -13.00 3.52
CA VAL A 50 2.81 -14.31 3.05
C VAL A 50 1.79 -15.41 3.35
N LEU A 51 1.29 -15.48 4.58
CA LEU A 51 0.29 -16.48 4.98
C LEU A 51 -0.99 -16.34 4.15
N LYS A 52 -1.48 -15.11 3.93
CA LYS A 52 -2.62 -14.86 3.05
C LYS A 52 -2.39 -15.40 1.64
N LEU A 53 -1.20 -15.21 1.06
CA LEU A 53 -0.88 -15.76 -0.26
C LEU A 53 -0.79 -17.28 -0.28
N CYS A 54 -0.42 -17.91 0.83
CA CYS A 54 -0.38 -19.37 0.97
C CYS A 54 -1.77 -19.99 1.20
N GLU A 55 -2.66 -19.30 1.93
CA GLU A 55 -3.96 -19.82 2.37
C GLU A 55 -5.12 -19.43 1.44
N GLU A 56 -5.14 -18.19 0.93
CA GLU A 56 -6.20 -17.67 0.09
C GLU A 56 -5.64 -16.97 -1.15
N PRO A 57 -5.90 -17.46 -2.38
CA PRO A 57 -5.52 -16.69 -3.56
C PRO A 57 -6.28 -15.37 -3.51
N ALA A 58 -5.54 -14.26 -3.58
CA ALA A 58 -6.08 -12.92 -3.53
C ALA A 58 -7.28 -12.83 -4.49
N ALA A 59 -8.38 -12.20 -4.09
CA ALA A 59 -9.65 -12.24 -4.84
C ALA A 59 -9.54 -11.85 -6.33
N ASP A 60 -8.49 -11.13 -6.71
CA ASP A 60 -8.17 -10.78 -8.10
C ASP A 60 -7.57 -11.94 -8.92
N LEU A 61 -6.82 -12.84 -8.29
CA LEU A 61 -6.29 -14.08 -8.87
C LEU A 61 -7.39 -15.10 -9.13
N ARG A 62 -8.39 -15.17 -8.24
CA ARG A 62 -9.60 -16.02 -8.43
C ARG A 62 -10.43 -15.63 -9.66
N ARG A 63 -10.29 -14.39 -10.15
CA ARG A 63 -10.98 -13.88 -11.36
C ARG A 63 -10.21 -14.12 -12.66
N GLY A 64 -9.10 -14.87 -12.63
CA GLY A 64 -8.31 -15.17 -13.82
C GLY A 64 -7.57 -13.96 -14.39
N ARG A 65 -7.45 -12.85 -13.64
CA ARG A 65 -6.64 -11.71 -14.07
C ARG A 65 -5.18 -11.99 -13.81
N ARG A 66 -4.40 -12.03 -14.90
CA ARG A 66 -2.94 -12.11 -14.84
C ARG A 66 -2.41 -10.86 -14.16
N ILE A 67 -1.65 -11.03 -13.09
CA ILE A 67 -0.96 -9.92 -12.44
C ILE A 67 0.21 -9.53 -13.36
N GLU A 68 0.04 -8.46 -14.15
CA GLU A 68 1.07 -7.96 -15.06
C GLU A 68 2.28 -7.37 -14.31
N ALA A 69 2.12 -7.02 -13.02
CA ALA A 69 3.22 -6.52 -12.18
C ALA A 69 3.09 -6.97 -10.71
N PRO A 70 3.90 -7.93 -10.26
CA PRO A 70 3.81 -8.50 -8.92
C PRO A 70 4.28 -7.56 -7.81
N VAL A 71 5.37 -6.80 -8.01
CA VAL A 71 5.91 -5.92 -6.95
C VAL A 71 4.95 -4.80 -6.53
N PRO A 72 4.33 -4.02 -7.45
CA PRO A 72 3.35 -3.00 -7.05
C PRO A 72 2.10 -3.60 -6.37
N TYR A 73 1.69 -4.79 -6.81
CA TYR A 73 0.59 -5.52 -6.18
C TYR A 73 0.92 -5.91 -4.74
N LEU A 74 2.11 -6.48 -4.50
CA LEU A 74 2.60 -6.81 -3.16
C LEU A 74 2.71 -5.58 -2.25
N ARG A 75 3.22 -4.46 -2.78
CA ARG A 75 3.27 -3.19 -2.03
C ARG A 75 1.88 -2.71 -1.61
N ARG A 76 0.88 -2.85 -2.49
CA ARG A 76 -0.52 -2.54 -2.15
C ARG A 76 -1.07 -3.46 -1.05
N MET A 77 -0.82 -4.77 -1.15
CA MET A 77 -1.24 -5.74 -0.12
C MET A 77 -0.63 -5.41 1.24
N VAL A 78 0.69 -5.19 1.29
CA VAL A 78 1.43 -4.84 2.51
C VAL A 78 0.96 -3.51 3.09
N ARG A 79 0.74 -2.49 2.25
CA ARG A 79 0.19 -1.20 2.70
C ARG A 79 -1.17 -1.36 3.36
N ASN A 80 -2.08 -2.11 2.74
CA ASN A 80 -3.43 -2.32 3.28
C ASN A 80 -3.36 -3.07 4.61
N ALA A 81 -2.56 -4.13 4.68
CA ALA A 81 -2.36 -4.90 5.91
C ALA A 81 -1.75 -4.04 7.04
N ALA A 82 -0.78 -3.17 6.72
CA ALA A 82 -0.21 -2.23 7.69
C ALA A 82 -1.23 -1.22 8.21
N ILE A 83 -2.07 -0.65 7.33
CA ILE A 83 -3.15 0.27 7.73
C ILE A 83 -4.18 -0.45 8.60
N ASP A 84 -4.53 -1.69 8.27
CA ASP A 84 -5.46 -2.50 9.06
C ASP A 84 -4.90 -2.85 10.44
N TRP A 85 -3.61 -3.19 10.51
CA TRP A 85 -2.90 -3.40 11.77
C TRP A 85 -2.93 -2.12 12.62
N ALA A 86 -2.52 -0.98 12.08
CA ALA A 86 -2.52 0.29 12.81
C ALA A 86 -3.92 0.68 13.32
N ARG A 87 -4.97 0.43 12.53
CA ARG A 87 -6.36 0.65 12.94
C ARG A 87 -6.79 -0.29 14.07
N ARG A 88 -6.40 -1.57 14.03
CA ARG A 88 -6.68 -2.54 15.10
C ARG A 88 -5.99 -2.14 16.41
N THR A 89 -4.69 -1.86 16.35
CA THR A 89 -3.88 -1.46 17.51
C THR A 89 -4.42 -0.19 18.17
N LEU A 90 -4.86 0.80 17.39
CA LEU A 90 -5.48 2.00 17.94
C LEU A 90 -6.78 1.67 18.71
N ARG A 91 -7.65 0.82 18.15
CA ARG A 91 -8.89 0.39 18.82
C ARG A 91 -8.62 -0.38 20.10
N GLU A 92 -7.64 -1.28 20.08
CA GLU A 92 -7.23 -2.08 21.24
C GLU A 92 -6.67 -1.18 22.35
N ARG A 93 -5.77 -0.24 22.01
CA ARG A 93 -5.24 0.74 22.96
C ARG A 93 -6.34 1.59 23.61
N CYS A 94 -7.36 1.99 22.85
CA CYS A 94 -8.51 2.72 23.39
C CYS A 94 -9.42 1.87 24.29
N ARG A 95 -9.37 0.53 24.19
CA ARG A 95 -10.25 -0.39 24.93
C ARG A 95 -9.66 -0.86 26.26
N PHE A 96 -8.33 -0.82 26.40
CA PHE A 96 -7.60 -1.34 27.58
C PHE A 96 -7.20 -0.26 28.59
N VAL A 97 -7.77 0.95 28.55
CA VAL A 97 -7.53 1.98 29.57
C VAL A 97 -8.51 1.78 30.73
N PRO A 98 -8.06 1.39 31.94
CA PRO A 98 -8.91 1.43 33.13
C PRO A 98 -9.23 2.89 33.47
N ASP A 99 -10.47 3.17 33.89
CA ASP A 99 -10.96 4.55 34.16
C ASP A 99 -10.06 5.34 35.11
N GLU A 100 -9.38 4.67 36.04
CA GLU A 100 -8.49 5.28 37.04
C GLU A 100 -7.12 5.74 36.48
N LEU A 101 -6.77 5.38 35.24
CA LEU A 101 -5.53 5.77 34.55
C LEU A 101 -5.79 6.59 33.28
N ALA A 102 -7.05 6.88 32.96
CA ALA A 102 -7.43 7.59 31.73
C ALA A 102 -6.83 9.01 31.62
N GLU A 103 -6.53 9.66 32.75
CA GLU A 103 -5.82 10.96 32.76
C GLU A 103 -4.29 10.84 32.58
N ALA A 104 -3.69 9.68 32.87
CA ALA A 104 -2.25 9.46 32.79
C ALA A 104 -1.80 8.81 31.47
N VAL A 105 -2.72 8.18 30.74
CA VAL A 105 -2.44 7.65 29.41
C VAL A 105 -2.46 8.81 28.42
N ALA A 106 -1.27 9.39 28.18
CA ALA A 106 -1.05 10.21 27.00
C ALA A 106 -1.62 9.44 25.79
N ALA A 107 -2.57 10.06 25.10
CA ALA A 107 -3.24 9.42 23.98
C ALA A 107 -2.17 8.85 23.03
N PRO A 108 -2.31 7.62 22.49
CA PRO A 108 -1.36 7.03 21.54
C PRO A 108 -1.41 7.72 20.16
N CYS A 109 -1.85 8.96 20.16
CA CYS A 109 -1.90 9.88 19.06
C CYS A 109 -0.51 10.54 18.99
N ALA A 110 0.06 10.67 17.79
CA ALA A 110 0.97 11.77 17.54
C ALA A 110 0.39 13.05 18.18
N CYS A 111 1.23 13.90 18.77
CA CYS A 111 0.78 15.09 19.49
C CYS A 111 -0.32 15.79 18.64
N PRO A 112 -1.40 16.33 19.23
CA PRO A 112 -2.42 17.03 18.44
C PRO A 112 -1.83 18.02 17.43
N GLN A 113 -0.68 18.59 17.78
CA GLN A 113 0.19 19.37 16.92
C GLN A 113 0.74 18.57 15.71
N ASP A 114 1.44 17.45 15.92
CA ASP A 114 1.93 16.57 14.85
C ASP A 114 0.81 16.12 13.90
N ARG A 115 -0.38 15.82 14.44
CA ARG A 115 -1.54 15.44 13.62
C ARG A 115 -2.04 16.61 12.79
N LEU A 116 -2.07 17.81 13.37
CA LEU A 116 -2.45 19.02 12.66
C LEU A 116 -1.45 19.32 11.54
N GLU A 117 -0.15 19.23 11.82
CA GLU A 117 0.94 19.42 10.86
C GLU A 117 0.85 18.40 9.71
N GLN A 118 0.66 17.12 10.02
CA GLN A 118 0.43 16.09 9.00
C GLN A 118 -0.82 16.35 8.15
N CYS A 119 -1.91 16.79 8.77
CA CYS A 119 -3.13 17.13 8.04
C CYS A 119 -2.94 18.37 7.15
N GLN A 120 -2.20 19.37 7.61
CA GLN A 120 -1.87 20.57 6.84
C GLN A 120 -0.96 20.23 5.66
N ALA A 121 0.10 19.44 5.88
CA ALA A 121 0.98 18.95 4.83
C ALA A 121 0.21 18.15 3.76
N LEU A 122 -0.72 17.29 4.17
CA LEU A 122 -1.57 16.54 3.24
C LEU A 122 -2.48 17.47 2.42
N LYS A 123 -3.12 18.47 3.06
CA LYS A 123 -3.95 19.45 2.37
C LYS A 123 -3.15 20.25 1.36
N ALA A 124 -1.94 20.68 1.71
CA ALA A 124 -1.06 21.42 0.82
C ALA A 124 -0.62 20.57 -0.39
N ALA A 125 -0.26 19.31 -0.17
CA ALA A 125 0.07 18.38 -1.25
C ALA A 125 -1.12 18.14 -2.20
N LEU A 126 -2.34 18.00 -1.67
CA LEU A 126 -3.55 17.85 -2.50
C LEU A 126 -3.82 19.10 -3.33
N ALA A 127 -3.73 20.29 -2.74
CA ALA A 127 -3.90 21.55 -3.45
C ALA A 127 -2.84 21.74 -4.56
N ALA A 128 -1.57 21.35 -4.30
CA ALA A 128 -0.53 21.39 -5.31
C ALA A 128 -0.82 20.44 -6.48
N LEU A 129 -1.35 19.23 -6.21
CA LEU A 129 -1.75 18.30 -7.27
C LEU A 129 -2.92 18.82 -8.10
N GLU A 130 -3.83 19.62 -7.54
CA GLU A 130 -4.92 20.25 -8.30
C GLU A 130 -4.41 21.20 -9.39
N THR A 131 -3.23 21.81 -9.20
CA THR A 131 -2.60 22.68 -10.22
C THR A 131 -2.09 21.93 -11.45
N THR A 132 -1.91 20.61 -11.35
CA THR A 132 -1.48 19.78 -12.49
C THR A 132 -2.64 19.41 -13.40
N SER A 133 -2.33 19.04 -14.64
CA SER A 133 -3.34 18.51 -15.56
C SER A 133 -4.06 17.30 -14.96
N GLU A 134 -5.37 17.20 -15.23
CA GLU A 134 -6.21 16.07 -14.79
C GLU A 134 -5.58 14.72 -15.14
N ARG A 135 -4.96 14.64 -16.31
CA ARG A 135 -4.27 13.45 -16.81
C ARG A 135 -3.07 13.08 -15.94
N THR A 136 -2.17 14.03 -15.67
CA THR A 136 -1.00 13.82 -14.80
C THR A 136 -1.44 13.39 -13.41
N ARG A 137 -2.47 14.05 -12.85
CA ARG A 137 -3.00 13.74 -11.54
C ARG A 137 -3.55 12.32 -11.45
N ARG A 138 -4.35 11.89 -12.43
CA ARG A 138 -4.87 10.50 -12.49
C ARG A 138 -3.76 9.47 -12.59
N VAL A 139 -2.79 9.68 -13.47
CA VAL A 139 -1.64 8.76 -13.64
C VAL A 139 -0.84 8.67 -12.35
N PHE A 140 -0.56 9.81 -11.72
CA PHE A 140 0.17 9.85 -10.45
C PHE A 140 -0.59 9.12 -9.33
N LEU A 141 -1.88 9.41 -9.14
CA LEU A 141 -2.69 8.78 -8.09
C LEU A 141 -2.87 7.28 -8.34
N ALA A 142 -3.15 6.86 -9.58
CA ALA A 142 -3.27 5.44 -9.93
C ALA A 142 -1.95 4.70 -9.67
N HIS A 143 -0.81 5.29 -10.00
CA HIS A 143 0.47 4.68 -9.68
C HIS A 143 0.74 4.65 -8.17
N ARG A 144 0.49 5.76 -7.47
CA ARG A 144 1.01 5.96 -6.12
C ARG A 144 0.08 5.45 -5.01
N ILE A 145 -1.22 5.49 -5.25
CA ILE A 145 -2.26 5.01 -4.33
C ILE A 145 -2.69 3.60 -4.73
N ASP A 146 -3.02 3.39 -6.01
CA ASP A 146 -3.55 2.12 -6.49
C ASP A 146 -2.47 1.10 -6.88
N GLY A 147 -1.20 1.54 -7.00
CA GLY A 147 -0.09 0.67 -7.36
C GLY A 147 -0.09 0.26 -8.83
N VAL A 148 -0.80 0.98 -9.71
CA VAL A 148 -0.88 0.61 -11.14
C VAL A 148 0.50 0.78 -11.80
N PRO A 149 0.99 -0.21 -12.57
CA PRO A 149 2.31 -0.13 -13.19
C PRO A 149 2.40 0.96 -14.25
N GLN A 150 3.58 1.58 -14.40
CA GLN A 150 3.79 2.64 -15.40
C GLN A 150 3.55 2.15 -16.84
N THR A 151 3.88 0.88 -17.13
CA THR A 151 3.65 0.23 -18.43
C THR A 151 2.16 0.10 -18.76
N VAL A 152 1.35 -0.25 -17.75
CA VAL A 152 -0.11 -0.34 -17.86
C VAL A 152 -0.70 1.05 -18.06
N LEU A 153 -0.28 2.02 -17.25
CA LEU A 153 -0.73 3.41 -17.36
C LEU A 153 -0.38 4.02 -18.72
N ALA A 154 0.80 3.70 -19.26
CA ALA A 154 1.24 4.12 -20.58
C ALA A 154 0.30 3.59 -21.68
N ARG A 155 -0.01 2.29 -21.63
CA ARG A 155 -0.96 1.63 -22.55
C ARG A 155 -2.36 2.22 -22.45
N GLU A 156 -2.90 2.36 -21.24
CA GLU A 156 -4.26 2.87 -21.00
C GLU A 156 -4.44 4.33 -21.41
N ASN A 157 -3.40 5.14 -21.25
CA ASN A 157 -3.44 6.56 -21.58
C ASN A 157 -2.96 6.83 -23.03
N GLY A 158 -2.44 5.84 -23.75
CA GLY A 158 -1.92 6.01 -25.11
C GLY A 158 -0.66 6.89 -25.18
N VAL A 159 0.24 6.78 -24.19
CA VAL A 159 1.49 7.54 -24.12
C VAL A 159 2.70 6.66 -23.87
N SER A 160 3.89 7.22 -24.05
CA SER A 160 5.13 6.49 -23.77
C SER A 160 5.32 6.25 -22.26
N PRO A 161 5.95 5.12 -21.88
CA PRO A 161 6.35 4.88 -20.49
C PRO A 161 7.24 6.00 -19.92
N THR A 162 8.08 6.61 -20.76
CA THR A 162 8.90 7.77 -20.41
C THR A 162 8.06 8.95 -19.95
N LEU A 163 6.97 9.27 -20.66
CA LEU A 163 6.08 10.36 -20.28
C LEU A 163 5.34 10.05 -18.97
N VAL A 164 4.91 8.81 -18.75
CA VAL A 164 4.32 8.38 -17.47
C VAL A 164 5.32 8.54 -16.32
N ASN A 165 6.59 8.18 -16.51
CA ASN A 165 7.63 8.39 -15.53
C ASN A 165 7.81 9.88 -15.19
N PHE A 166 7.81 10.77 -16.20
CA PHE A 166 7.82 12.22 -15.98
C PHE A 166 6.61 12.70 -15.17
N MET A 167 5.40 12.29 -15.56
CA MET A 167 4.17 12.62 -14.83
C MET A 167 4.24 12.22 -13.34
N ILE A 168 4.80 11.05 -13.04
CA ILE A 168 4.96 10.56 -11.66
C ILE A 168 6.01 11.36 -10.91
N ARG A 169 7.15 11.67 -11.55
CA ARG A 169 8.22 12.48 -10.95
C ARG A 169 7.74 13.88 -10.63
N ASP A 170 7.02 14.52 -11.55
CA ASP A 170 6.48 15.86 -11.39
C ASP A 170 5.47 15.92 -10.24
N GLY A 171 4.52 14.97 -10.20
CA GLY A 171 3.58 14.86 -9.08
C GLY A 171 4.28 14.62 -7.74
N THR A 172 5.33 13.81 -7.72
CA THR A 172 6.13 13.55 -6.51
C THR A 172 6.87 14.81 -6.04
N ALA A 173 7.45 15.57 -6.97
CA ALA A 173 8.17 16.80 -6.66
C ALA A 173 7.22 17.87 -6.10
N LEU A 174 6.06 18.05 -6.72
CA LEU A 174 5.02 18.98 -6.28
C LEU A 174 4.52 18.67 -4.87
N CYS A 175 4.22 17.40 -4.58
CA CYS A 175 3.80 16.99 -3.24
C CYS A 175 4.88 17.28 -2.19
N ARG A 176 6.16 17.06 -2.52
CA ARG A 176 7.27 17.32 -1.59
C ARG A 176 7.48 18.81 -1.34
N SER A 177 7.41 19.65 -2.37
CA SER A 177 7.59 21.09 -2.21
C SER A 177 6.44 21.73 -1.44
N ALA A 178 5.23 21.17 -1.53
CA ALA A 178 4.05 21.68 -0.83
C ALA A 178 3.94 21.16 0.62
N ALA A 179 4.58 20.04 0.94
CA ALA A 179 4.58 19.45 2.28
C ALA A 179 5.82 19.84 3.11
N ALA A 180 6.70 20.69 2.57
CA ALA A 180 7.86 21.27 3.25
C ALA A 180 7.47 22.59 3.91
#